data_AF-A0A627HQ04-F1
#
_entry.id   AF-A0A627HQ04-F1
#
_cell.length_a   1.000
_cell.length_b   1.000
_cell.length_c   1.000
_cell.angle_alpha   90.00
_cell.angle_beta   90.00
_cell.angle_gamma   90.00
#
_symmetry.space_group_name_H-M   'P 1'
#
loop_
_entity.id
_entity.type
_entity.pdbx_description
1 polymer ?
#
loop_
_entity_poly.entity_id
_entity_poly.type
_entity_poly.pdbx_seq_one_letter_code
_entity_poly.pdbx_strand_id
1 'polypeptide(L)' 'KPNEALDAAMNPVSTIPEGRPDEACLNIIKSHFQVASTIPLQGTPTMVTLSGKPQLFTGWLSPENLVTQMGAAQK' A
#
# COMPACT_ATOMS: atom_id res chain seq x y z
N LYS A 1 3.58 -5.44 -14.53
CA LYS A 1 2.66 -6.06 -13.54
C LYS A 1 3.15 -5.73 -12.12
N PRO A 2 2.29 -5.65 -11.08
CA PRO A 2 2.70 -5.26 -9.73
C PRO A 2 3.86 -6.09 -9.16
N ASN A 3 3.86 -7.40 -9.42
CA ASN A 3 4.93 -8.30 -8.97
C ASN A 3 6.29 -7.96 -9.63
N GLU A 4 6.31 -7.62 -10.91
CA GLU A 4 7.56 -7.26 -11.62
C GLU A 4 8.18 -5.96 -11.06
N ALA A 5 7.34 -5.00 -10.66
CA ALA A 5 7.80 -3.77 -10.04
C ALA A 5 8.36 -4.00 -8.62
N LEU A 6 7.74 -4.88 -7.85
CA LEU A 6 8.26 -5.31 -6.55
C LEU A 6 9.60 -6.05 -6.72
N ASP A 7 9.68 -7.01 -7.63
CA ASP A 7 10.89 -7.79 -7.88
C ASP A 7 12.05 -6.89 -8.31
N ALA A 8 11.79 -5.88 -9.14
CA ALA A 8 12.79 -4.87 -9.53
C ALA A 8 13.25 -4.00 -8.35
N ALA A 9 12.34 -3.57 -7.47
CA ALA A 9 12.67 -2.80 -6.27
C ALA A 9 13.44 -3.62 -5.22
N MET A 10 13.19 -4.93 -5.16
CA MET A 10 13.85 -5.88 -4.25
C MET A 10 15.14 -6.47 -4.83
N ASN A 11 15.48 -6.18 -6.10
CA ASN A 11 16.63 -6.76 -6.77
C ASN A 11 17.95 -6.25 -6.16
N PRO A 12 18.85 -7.14 -5.72
CA PRO A 12 20.14 -6.78 -5.13
C PRO A 12 21.10 -6.05 -6.08
N VAL A 13 20.84 -6.04 -7.40
CA VAL A 13 21.62 -5.38 -8.46
C VAL A 13 21.04 -4.01 -8.85
N SER A 14 19.94 -3.58 -8.23
CA SER A 14 19.31 -2.28 -8.48
C SER A 14 20.19 -1.12 -8.01
N THR A 15 20.33 -0.09 -8.84
CA THR A 15 21.27 1.05 -8.73
C THR A 15 20.95 2.06 -7.62
N ILE A 16 20.29 1.68 -6.53
CA ILE A 16 19.88 2.62 -5.46
C ILE A 16 21.06 2.83 -4.50
N PRO A 17 21.72 4.00 -4.48
CA PRO A 17 22.86 4.26 -3.61
C PRO A 17 22.40 4.69 -2.21
N GLU A 18 23.06 4.19 -1.16
CA GLU A 18 22.92 4.46 0.28
C GLU A 18 21.49 4.66 0.87
N GLY A 19 21.09 3.78 1.79
CA GLY A 19 19.72 3.70 2.33
C GLY A 19 18.99 2.41 1.95
N ARG A 20 19.73 1.38 1.51
CA ARG A 20 19.19 0.06 1.18
C ARG A 20 18.51 -0.54 2.42
N PRO A 21 17.27 -1.04 2.29
CA PRO A 21 16.63 -1.80 3.36
C PRO A 21 17.48 -3.03 3.69
N ASP A 22 17.75 -3.24 4.97
CA ASP A 22 18.34 -4.51 5.43
C ASP A 22 17.38 -5.68 5.15
N GLU A 23 17.86 -6.92 5.32
CA GLU A 23 17.05 -8.11 5.04
C GLU A 23 15.74 -8.12 5.84
N ALA A 24 15.76 -7.65 7.08
CA ALA A 24 14.58 -7.53 7.91
C ALA A 24 13.56 -6.54 7.31
N CYS A 25 14.02 -5.37 6.86
CA CYS A 25 13.19 -4.35 6.23
C CYS A 25 12.62 -4.84 4.88
N LEU A 26 13.42 -5.55 4.07
CA LEU A 26 12.94 -6.18 2.85
C LEU A 26 11.82 -7.20 3.13
N ASN A 27 11.98 -8.02 4.17
CA ASN A 27 10.96 -8.99 4.57
C ASN A 27 9.66 -8.30 5.03
N ILE A 28 9.76 -7.17 5.75
CA ILE A 28 8.61 -6.35 6.13
C ILE A 28 7.90 -5.78 4.90
N ILE A 29 8.64 -5.24 3.93
CA ILE A 29 8.06 -4.70 2.67
C ILE A 29 7.33 -5.80 1.89
N LYS A 30 7.94 -6.99 1.76
CA LYS A 30 7.31 -8.14 1.10
C LYS A 30 6.04 -8.58 1.80
N SER A 31 6.05 -8.66 3.13
CA SER A 31 4.87 -9.00 3.94
C SER A 31 3.73 -8.01 3.71
N HIS A 32 4.01 -6.70 3.76
CA HIS A 32 3.01 -5.67 3.45
C HIS A 32 2.46 -5.81 2.03
N PHE A 33 3.32 -6.06 1.04
CA PHE A 33 2.89 -6.25 -0.34
C PHE A 33 2.03 -7.51 -0.51
N GLN A 34 2.37 -8.62 0.16
CA GLN A 34 1.55 -9.83 0.15
C GLN A 34 0.16 -9.56 0.71
N VAL A 35 0.05 -8.89 1.86
CA VAL A 35 -1.25 -8.52 2.44
C VAL A 35 -2.02 -7.60 1.48
N ALA A 36 -1.37 -6.55 0.97
CA ALA A 36 -1.93 -5.60 0.03
C ALA A 36 -2.43 -6.28 -1.27
N SER A 37 -1.73 -7.31 -1.77
CA SER A 37 -2.11 -8.03 -2.99
C SER A 37 -3.40 -8.85 -2.87
N THR A 38 -3.83 -9.17 -1.64
CA THR A 38 -5.13 -9.84 -1.40
C THR A 38 -6.31 -8.88 -1.48
N ILE A 39 -6.03 -7.58 -1.47
CA ILE A 39 -7.01 -6.50 -1.53
C ILE A 39 -7.10 -6.04 -2.99
N PRO A 40 -8.29 -5.73 -3.55
CA PRO A 40 -8.43 -5.23 -4.92
C PRO A 40 -7.97 -3.77 -5.05
N LEU A 41 -6.68 -3.52 -4.79
CA LEU A 41 -6.06 -2.21 -4.88
C LEU A 41 -6.02 -1.76 -6.35
N GLN A 42 -6.46 -0.52 -6.61
CA GLN A 42 -6.39 0.07 -7.96
C GLN A 42 -5.14 0.96 -8.14
N GLY A 43 -4.36 1.19 -7.08
CA GLY A 43 -3.17 2.03 -7.12
C GLY A 43 -2.69 2.44 -5.72
N THR A 44 -1.77 3.40 -5.68
CA THR A 44 -1.25 4.01 -4.45
C THR A 44 -1.38 5.53 -4.52
N PRO A 45 -1.62 6.24 -3.41
CA PRO A 45 -1.89 5.71 -2.07
C PRO A 45 -3.25 5.01 -1.99
N THR A 46 -3.38 4.02 -1.09
CA THR A 46 -4.66 3.38 -0.75
C THR A 46 -4.81 3.28 0.77
N MET A 47 -6.01 3.57 1.26
CA MET A 47 -6.40 3.40 2.66
C MET A 47 -7.45 2.30 2.79
N VAL A 48 -7.35 1.53 3.88
CA VAL A 48 -8.29 0.47 4.24
C VAL A 48 -8.75 0.70 5.68
N THR A 49 -10.06 0.69 5.93
CA THR A 49 -10.59 0.76 7.30
C THR A 49 -10.46 -0.57 8.01
N LEU A 50 -9.98 -0.57 9.26
CA LEU A 50 -9.79 -1.77 10.09
C LEU A 50 -10.98 -2.08 11.01
N SER A 51 -11.94 -1.16 11.12
CA SER A 51 -13.12 -1.28 11.97
C SER A 51 -14.39 -0.94 11.21
N GLY A 52 -15.50 -1.54 11.65
CA GLY A 52 -16.77 -1.45 10.93
C GLY A 52 -16.77 -2.26 9.64
N LYS A 53 -17.59 -1.85 8.66
CA LYS A 53 -17.59 -2.44 7.32
C LYS A 53 -16.30 -2.03 6.60
N PRO A 54 -15.50 -2.98 6.06
CA PRO A 54 -14.29 -2.64 5.34
C PRO A 54 -14.57 -1.73 4.14
N GLN A 55 -13.85 -0.61 4.09
CA GLN A 55 -13.91 0.37 3.02
C GLN A 55 -12.52 0.56 2.42
N LEU A 56 -12.48 0.77 1.11
CA LEU A 56 -11.26 1.08 0.38
C LEU A 56 -11.33 2.48 -0.22
N PHE A 57 -10.27 3.25 -0.02
CA PHE A 57 -10.09 4.57 -0.63
C PHE A 57 -8.80 4.55 -1.43
N THR A 58 -8.90 4.62 -2.76
CA THR A 58 -7.73 4.61 -3.65
C THR A 58 -7.50 5.98 -4.25
N GLY A 59 -6.23 6.37 -4.36
CA GLY A 59 -5.82 7.68 -4.87
C GLY A 59 -5.63 8.70 -3.75
N TRP A 60 -5.06 9.84 -4.11
CA TRP A 60 -4.89 10.94 -3.17
C TRP A 60 -6.24 11.56 -2.80
N LEU A 61 -6.47 11.77 -1.50
CA LEU A 61 -7.62 12.46 -0.95
C LEU A 61 -7.16 13.52 0.03
N SER A 62 -7.81 14.69 0.03
CA SER A 62 -7.63 15.66 1.10
C SER A 62 -8.25 15.14 2.41
N PRO A 63 -7.80 15.62 3.58
CA PRO A 63 -8.36 15.20 4.87
C PRO A 63 -9.89 15.37 4.96
N GLU A 64 -10.44 16.45 4.41
CA GLU A 64 -11.87 16.76 4.46
C GLU A 64 -12.69 15.78 3.61
N ASN A 65 -12.18 15.45 2.43
CA ASN A 65 -12.81 14.48 1.52
C ASN A 65 -12.76 13.07 2.11
N LEU A 66 -11.65 12.71 2.75
CA LEU A 66 -11.51 11.42 3.42
C LEU A 66 -12.56 11.26 4.54
N VAL A 67 -12.67 12.23 5.44
CA VAL A 67 -13.64 12.21 6.54
C VAL A 67 -15.07 12.14 6.00
N THR A 68 -15.38 12.90 4.95
CA THR A 68 -16.70 12.90 4.31
C THR A 68 -17.05 11.52 3.75
N GLN A 69 -16.11 10.88 3.04
CA GLN A 69 -16.35 9.56 2.47
C GLN A 69 -16.47 8.46 3.54
N MET A 70 -15.66 8.53 4.60
CA MET A 70 -15.77 7.61 5.74
C MET A 70 -17.12 7.73 6.44
N GLY A 71 -17.61 8.96 6.67
CA GLY A 71 -18.92 9.20 7.27
C GLY A 71 -20.09 8.79 6.38
N ALA A 72 -19.96 8.96 5.05
CA ALA A 72 -20.98 8.52 4.10
C ALA A 72 -21.11 6.99 4.03
N ALA A 73 -19.99 6.27 4.14
CA ALA A 73 -19.97 4.82 4.04
C ALA A 73 -20.29 4.09 5.37
N GLN A 74 -20.48 4.85 6.46
CA GLN A 74 -21.01 4.34 7.74
C GLN A 74 -22.54 4.41 7.84
N LYS A 75 -23.23 5.07 6.90
CA LYS A 75 -24.69 5.07 6.77
C LYS A 75 -25.16 3.90 5.91
#